data_AF-A0A8X6WC67-F1
#
_entry.id   AF-A0A8X6WC67-F1
#
_cell.length_a   1.000
_cell.length_b   1.000
_cell.length_c   1.000
_cell.angle_alpha   90.00
_cell.angle_beta   90.00
_cell.angle_gamma   90.00
#
_symmetry.space_group_name_H-M   'P 1'
#
loop_
_entity.id
_entity.type
_entity.pdbx_description
1 polymer ?
#
loop_
_entity_poly.entity_id
_entity_poly.type
_entity_poly.pdbx_seq_one_letter_code
_entity_poly.pdbx_strand_id
1 'polypeptide(L)'
;MPRKRKSNLSQSSNIARAKKVARFKETFSQAELRRLEQAEREAAHRSAETPEQSQKLIQYNTETDEAAESRKRAVAERAQQRRLIFTRNTWGVFNKAAFEYGETLDYESHKLIKIEAMNKESRFCGALKWKEESAGMCCSGGEQPFLQ
;
A
#
# COMPACT_ATOMS: atom_id res chain seq x y z
N MET A 1 7.59 9.20 29.54
CA MET A 1 7.47 8.35 28.35
C MET A 1 8.84 7.78 27.98
N PRO A 2 9.07 6.46 28.12
CA PRO A 2 10.34 5.86 27.70
C PRO A 2 10.47 5.96 26.17
N ARG A 3 11.55 6.57 25.66
CA ARG A 3 11.82 6.63 24.22
C ARG A 3 12.06 5.21 23.69
N LYS A 4 11.29 4.80 22.68
CA LYS A 4 11.52 3.53 21.96
C LYS A 4 12.95 3.52 21.40
N ARG A 5 13.75 2.54 21.80
CA ARG A 5 15.08 2.28 21.21
C ARG A 5 14.89 2.06 19.70
N LYS A 6 15.54 2.88 18.88
CA LYS A 6 15.61 2.67 17.42
C LYS A 6 16.38 1.36 17.19
N SER A 7 15.78 0.39 16.52
CA SER A 7 16.45 -0.85 16.16
C SER A 7 17.51 -0.55 15.10
N ASN A 8 18.75 -1.01 15.31
CA ASN A 8 19.86 -0.85 14.35
C ASN A 8 19.71 -1.72 13.09
N LEU A 9 18.49 -2.16 12.77
CA LEU A 9 18.18 -3.09 11.68
C LEU A 9 18.53 -2.52 10.30
N SER A 10 18.57 -1.18 10.16
CA SER A 10 18.92 -0.49 8.92
C SER A 10 20.39 -0.08 8.82
N GLN A 11 21.19 -0.28 9.87
CA GLN A 11 22.57 0.22 9.92
C GLN A 11 23.53 -0.90 9.51
N SER A 12 23.81 -1.02 8.21
CA SER A 12 24.83 -1.96 7.76
C SER A 12 26.19 -1.54 8.35
N SER A 13 26.84 -2.47 9.05
CA SER A 13 28.13 -2.20 9.68
C SER A 13 29.17 -1.75 8.63
N ASN A 14 30.15 -0.96 9.05
CA ASN A 14 31.24 -0.54 8.18
C ASN A 14 31.96 -1.75 7.57
N ILE A 15 32.06 -2.86 8.33
CA ILE A 15 32.60 -4.14 7.88
C ILE A 15 31.76 -4.75 6.75
N ALA A 16 30.44 -4.75 6.88
CA ALA A 16 29.55 -5.28 5.84
C ALA A 16 29.67 -4.46 4.53
N ARG A 17 29.80 -3.13 4.64
CA ARG A 17 30.04 -2.25 3.48
C ARG A 17 31.39 -2.52 2.83
N ALA A 18 32.47 -2.60 3.61
CA ALA A 18 33.79 -2.91 3.12
C ALA A 18 33.83 -4.27 2.38
N LYS A 19 33.22 -5.32 2.95
CA LYS A 19 33.11 -6.63 2.30
C LYS A 19 32.28 -6.60 1.02
N LYS A 20 31.27 -5.72 0.91
CA LYS A 20 30.49 -5.56 -0.31
C LYS A 20 31.31 -4.88 -1.41
N VAL A 21 32.03 -3.80 -1.06
CA VAL A 21 32.91 -3.08 -1.99
C VAL A 21 34.08 -3.97 -2.46
N ALA A 22 34.69 -4.74 -1.56
CA ALA A 22 35.71 -5.71 -1.91
C ALA A 22 35.17 -6.74 -2.92
N ARG A 23 34.02 -7.36 -2.62
CA ARG A 23 33.37 -8.33 -3.53
C ARG A 23 33.00 -7.75 -4.89
N PHE A 24 32.63 -6.47 -4.95
CA PHE A 24 32.32 -5.80 -6.21
C PHE A 24 33.55 -5.58 -7.11
N LYS A 25 34.74 -5.50 -6.51
CA LYS A 25 36.00 -5.27 -7.21
C LYS A 25 36.74 -6.56 -7.59
N GLU A 26 36.20 -7.73 -7.23
CA GLU A 26 36.86 -9.00 -7.50
C GLU A 26 36.84 -9.35 -8.99
N THR A 27 37.95 -9.96 -9.45
CA THR A 27 37.99 -10.60 -10.76
C THR A 27 37.22 -11.92 -10.74
N PHE A 28 36.92 -12.45 -11.92
CA PHE A 28 36.24 -13.75 -12.05
C PHE A 28 36.98 -14.88 -11.32
N SER A 29 38.30 -14.96 -11.48
CA SER A 29 39.13 -15.98 -10.83
C SER A 29 39.15 -15.85 -9.30
N GLN A 30 39.18 -14.62 -8.78
CA GLN A 30 39.08 -14.37 -7.33
C GLN A 30 37.71 -14.79 -6.79
N ALA A 31 36.63 -14.48 -7.52
CA ALA A 31 35.28 -14.89 -7.14
C ALA A 31 35.08 -16.41 -7.23
N GLU A 32 35.75 -17.10 -8.17
CA GLU A 32 35.78 -18.57 -8.27
C GLU A 32 36.48 -19.19 -7.05
N LEU A 33 37.70 -18.73 -6.74
CA LEU A 33 38.46 -19.21 -5.57
C LEU A 33 37.66 -18.99 -4.28
N ARG A 34 37.02 -17.83 -4.12
CA ARG A 34 36.17 -17.56 -2.94
C ARG A 34 35.01 -18.54 -2.81
N ARG A 35 34.38 -18.91 -3.94
CA ARG A 35 33.28 -19.88 -3.99
C ARG A 35 33.77 -21.28 -3.63
N LEU A 36 34.94 -21.68 -4.14
CA LEU A 36 35.56 -22.97 -3.81
C LEU A 36 35.92 -23.06 -2.32
N GLU A 37 36.59 -22.05 -1.77
CA GLU A 37 36.90 -22.00 -0.33
C GLU A 37 35.64 -22.06 0.54
N GLN A 38 34.57 -21.37 0.12
CA GLN A 38 33.30 -21.41 0.84
C GLN A 38 32.67 -22.81 0.77
N ALA A 39 32.66 -23.44 -0.42
CA ALA A 39 32.14 -24.79 -0.60
C ALA A 39 32.91 -25.83 0.23
N GLU A 40 34.23 -25.71 0.33
CA GLU A 40 35.08 -26.57 1.15
C GLU A 40 34.75 -26.42 2.65
N ARG A 41 34.60 -25.18 3.14
CA ARG A 41 34.19 -24.92 4.54
C ARG A 41 32.80 -25.49 4.83
N GLU A 42 31.86 -25.33 3.91
CA GLU A 42 30.51 -25.88 4.04
C GLU A 42 30.50 -27.42 3.97
N ALA A 43 31.38 -28.03 3.16
CA ALA A 43 31.54 -29.48 3.10
C ALA A 43 32.11 -30.04 4.41
N ALA A 44 33.13 -29.39 4.98
CA ALA A 44 33.71 -29.75 6.27
C ALA A 44 32.71 -29.58 7.43
N HIS A 45 31.87 -28.53 7.38
CA HIS A 45 30.81 -28.36 8.36
C HIS A 45 29.75 -29.47 8.25
N ARG A 46 29.32 -29.82 7.03
CA ARG A 46 28.35 -30.89 6.79
C ARG A 46 28.85 -32.27 7.19
N SER A 47 30.14 -32.57 6.97
CA SER A 47 30.71 -33.86 7.39
C SER A 47 30.84 -33.99 8.91
N ALA A 48 30.91 -32.87 9.63
CA ALA A 48 30.93 -32.84 11.10
C ALA A 48 29.53 -32.69 11.74
N GLU A 49 28.48 -32.55 10.93
CA GLU A 49 27.11 -32.30 11.40
C GLU A 49 26.47 -33.57 11.96
N THR A 50 25.86 -33.47 13.14
CA THR A 50 25.15 -34.61 13.74
C THR A 50 23.71 -34.72 13.22
N PRO A 51 23.10 -35.92 13.26
CA PRO A 51 21.70 -36.09 12.88
C PRO A 51 20.73 -35.18 13.67
N GLU A 52 20.98 -34.91 14.95
CA GLU A 52 20.12 -34.02 15.73
C GLU A 52 20.25 -32.55 15.30
N GLN A 53 21.45 -32.12 14.92
CA GLN A 53 21.66 -30.76 14.39
C GLN A 53 20.91 -30.58 13.07
N SER A 54 21.01 -31.57 12.18
CA SER A 54 20.32 -31.56 10.90
C SER A 54 18.79 -31.51 11.05
N GLN A 55 18.23 -32.33 11.95
CA GLN A 55 16.79 -32.30 12.24
C GLN A 55 16.32 -30.96 12.79
N LYS A 56 17.08 -30.34 13.70
CA LYS A 56 16.75 -29.01 14.23
C LYS A 56 16.74 -27.93 13.15
N LEU A 57 17.69 -27.99 12.21
CA LEU A 57 17.73 -27.06 11.08
C LEU A 57 16.53 -27.24 10.15
N ILE A 58 16.14 -28.49 9.86
CA ILE A 58 14.95 -28.78 9.06
C ILE A 58 13.69 -28.23 9.75
N GLN A 59 13.50 -28.50 11.03
CA GLN A 59 12.36 -27.99 11.82
C GLN A 59 12.29 -26.46 11.81
N TYR A 60 13.42 -25.80 12.08
CA TYR A 60 13.50 -24.35 12.05
C TYR A 60 13.14 -23.79 10.67
N ASN A 61 13.68 -24.37 9.60
CA ASN A 61 13.38 -23.92 8.24
C ASN A 61 11.89 -24.11 7.90
N THR A 62 11.30 -25.27 8.25
CA THR A 62 9.88 -25.51 8.04
C THR A 62 9.00 -24.52 8.79
N GLU A 63 9.32 -24.22 10.06
CA GLU A 63 8.60 -23.21 10.84
C GLU A 63 8.70 -21.81 10.21
N THR A 64 9.87 -21.45 9.68
CA THR A 64 10.05 -20.16 9.01
C THR A 64 9.27 -20.05 7.70
N ASP A 65 9.20 -21.15 6.94
CA ASP A 65 8.45 -21.22 5.68
C ASP A 65 6.94 -21.15 5.93
N GLU A 66 6.43 -21.93 6.87
CA GLU A 66 5.01 -21.87 7.27
C GLU A 66 4.62 -20.47 7.77
N ALA A 67 5.47 -19.85 8.59
CA ALA A 67 5.25 -18.48 9.05
C ALA A 67 5.28 -17.48 7.87
N ALA A 68 6.16 -17.69 6.88
CA ALA A 68 6.22 -16.85 5.69
C ALA A 68 4.97 -17.01 4.80
N GLU A 69 4.50 -18.24 4.61
CA GLU A 69 3.27 -18.51 3.87
C GLU A 69 2.03 -17.95 4.57
N SER A 70 1.91 -18.12 5.88
CA SER A 70 0.83 -17.55 6.68
C SER A 70 0.76 -16.02 6.53
N ARG A 71 1.92 -15.34 6.57
CA ARG A 71 2.00 -13.90 6.30
C ARG A 71 1.52 -13.56 4.88
N LYS A 72 1.95 -14.31 3.86
CA LYS A 72 1.51 -14.10 2.47
C LYS A 72 0.00 -14.27 2.33
N ARG A 73 -0.58 -15.33 2.91
CA ARG A 73 -2.03 -15.59 2.92
C ARG A 73 -2.80 -14.44 3.58
N ALA A 74 -2.37 -13.99 4.76
CA ALA A 74 -3.01 -12.88 5.47
C ALA A 74 -2.93 -11.54 4.70
N VAL A 75 -1.87 -11.31 3.93
CA VAL A 75 -1.77 -10.13 3.05
C VAL A 75 -2.72 -10.25 1.86
N ALA A 76 -2.77 -11.43 1.23
CA ALA A 76 -3.67 -11.71 0.12
C ALA A 76 -5.14 -11.58 0.52
N GLU A 77 -5.52 -12.12 1.68
CA GLU A 77 -6.87 -12.03 2.22
C GLU A 77 -7.27 -10.58 2.49
N ARG A 78 -6.42 -9.78 3.14
CA ARG A 78 -6.69 -8.34 3.33
C ARG A 78 -6.82 -7.60 2.00
N ALA A 79 -6.02 -7.95 1.00
CA ALA A 79 -6.12 -7.35 -0.33
C ALA A 79 -7.44 -7.73 -1.01
N GLN A 80 -7.88 -8.99 -0.88
CA GLN A 80 -9.17 -9.46 -1.38
C GLN A 80 -10.34 -8.76 -0.67
N GLN A 81 -10.31 -8.66 0.65
CA GLN A 81 -11.33 -7.93 1.43
C GLN A 81 -11.42 -6.46 0.99
N ARG A 82 -10.30 -5.78 0.79
CA ARG A 82 -10.29 -4.40 0.25
C ARG A 82 -10.91 -4.33 -1.14
N ARG A 83 -10.61 -5.29 -2.02
CA ARG A 83 -11.23 -5.38 -3.35
C ARG A 83 -12.74 -5.58 -3.24
N LEU A 84 -13.20 -6.50 -2.38
CA LEU A 84 -14.63 -6.75 -2.18
C LEU A 84 -15.37 -5.53 -1.62
N ILE A 85 -14.78 -4.80 -0.67
CA ILE A 85 -15.34 -3.54 -0.15
C ILE A 85 -15.41 -2.49 -1.26
N PHE A 86 -14.37 -2.39 -2.10
CA PHE A 86 -14.34 -1.47 -3.24
C PHE A 86 -15.30 -1.86 -4.36
N THR A 87 -15.50 -3.14 -4.65
CA THR A 87 -16.48 -3.60 -5.66
C THR A 87 -17.90 -3.54 -5.13
N ARG A 88 -18.09 -3.65 -3.82
CA ARG A 88 -19.35 -3.34 -3.12
C ARG A 88 -19.55 -1.81 -2.99
N ASN A 89 -18.90 -1.02 -3.83
CA ASN A 89 -19.18 0.40 -3.90
C ASN A 89 -20.60 0.59 -4.47
N THR A 90 -21.47 1.06 -3.58
CA THR A 90 -22.92 1.18 -3.68
C THR A 90 -23.39 2.19 -4.74
N TRP A 91 -22.48 2.87 -5.44
CA TRP A 91 -22.80 3.73 -6.59
C TRP A 91 -23.42 2.98 -7.78
N GLY A 92 -23.30 1.64 -7.83
CA GLY A 92 -23.99 0.84 -8.84
C GLY A 92 -25.51 1.03 -8.85
N VAL A 93 -26.11 1.40 -7.71
CA VAL A 93 -27.54 1.75 -7.58
C VAL A 93 -27.89 3.03 -8.34
N PHE A 94 -26.91 3.92 -8.55
CA PHE A 94 -27.06 5.16 -9.30
C PHE A 94 -26.58 5.07 -10.75
N ASN A 95 -26.29 3.86 -11.27
CA ASN A 95 -25.99 3.71 -12.68
C ASN A 95 -27.17 4.22 -13.52
N LYS A 96 -26.90 5.24 -14.35
CA LYS A 96 -27.89 5.96 -15.18
C LYS A 96 -28.87 6.86 -14.41
N ALA A 97 -28.71 7.05 -13.10
CA ALA A 97 -29.58 7.96 -12.32
C ALA A 97 -29.50 9.43 -12.78
N ALA A 98 -28.46 9.82 -13.52
CA ALA A 98 -28.36 11.14 -14.15
C ALA A 98 -29.28 11.32 -15.38
N PHE A 99 -29.73 10.22 -16.00
CA PHE A 99 -30.57 10.23 -17.20
C PHE A 99 -31.99 9.75 -16.94
N GLU A 100 -32.17 8.87 -15.94
CA GLU A 100 -33.45 8.28 -15.59
C GLU A 100 -33.67 8.44 -14.08
N TYR A 101 -34.64 9.26 -13.70
CA TYR A 101 -35.00 9.46 -12.30
C TYR A 101 -35.76 8.24 -11.79
N GLY A 102 -35.19 7.52 -10.84
CA GLY A 102 -35.85 6.37 -10.23
C GLY A 102 -36.76 6.82 -9.10
N GLU A 103 -38.08 6.91 -9.34
CA GLU A 103 -39.06 7.31 -8.30
C GLU A 103 -39.07 6.41 -7.05
N THR A 104 -38.52 5.20 -7.15
CA THR A 104 -38.42 4.24 -6.03
C THR A 104 -37.18 4.44 -5.17
N LEU A 105 -36.23 5.28 -5.60
CA LEU A 105 -35.03 5.60 -4.83
C LEU A 105 -35.29 6.84 -3.98
N ASP A 106 -35.19 6.70 -2.66
CA ASP A 106 -35.19 7.84 -1.74
C ASP A 106 -33.81 8.51 -1.75
N TYR A 107 -33.65 9.49 -2.64
CA TYR A 107 -32.42 10.27 -2.82
C TYR A 107 -32.14 11.19 -1.62
N GLU A 108 -33.14 11.59 -0.86
CA GLU A 108 -33.00 12.53 0.26
C GLU A 108 -32.36 11.86 1.48
N SER A 109 -32.71 10.60 1.76
CA SER A 109 -32.15 9.85 2.89
C SER A 109 -30.97 8.93 2.52
N HIS A 110 -30.56 8.87 1.25
CA HIS A 110 -29.54 7.93 0.80
C HIS A 110 -28.14 8.25 1.37
N LYS A 111 -27.53 7.29 2.07
CA LYS A 111 -26.23 7.45 2.76
C LYS A 111 -25.06 7.94 1.90
N LEU A 112 -25.14 7.78 0.58
CA LEU A 112 -24.12 8.23 -0.38
C LEU A 112 -24.38 9.63 -0.94
N ILE A 113 -25.61 10.12 -0.86
CA ILE A 113 -25.99 11.42 -1.40
C ILE A 113 -26.08 12.38 -0.22
N LYS A 114 -25.23 13.40 -0.25
CA LYS A 114 -25.24 14.47 0.76
C LYS A 114 -25.65 15.76 0.08
N ILE A 115 -26.95 16.02 0.01
CA ILE A 115 -27.45 17.32 -0.44
C ILE A 115 -27.34 18.28 0.75
N GLU A 116 -26.29 19.08 0.76
CA GLU A 116 -26.14 20.13 1.78
C GLU A 116 -27.05 21.33 1.48
N ALA A 117 -27.36 22.11 2.52
CA ALA A 117 -28.14 23.33 2.37
C ALA A 117 -27.43 24.35 1.48
N MET A 118 -28.20 25.02 0.63
CA MET A 118 -27.74 26.10 -0.24
C MET A 118 -27.61 27.38 0.59
N ASN A 119 -26.53 27.50 1.34
CA ASN A 119 -26.36 28.54 2.37
C ASN A 119 -25.20 29.51 2.11
N LYS A 120 -24.48 29.34 1.00
CA LYS A 120 -23.44 30.29 0.60
C LYS A 120 -24.02 31.30 -0.37
N GLU A 121 -23.78 32.57 -0.15
CA GLU A 121 -24.15 33.60 -1.11
C GLU A 121 -23.09 33.73 -2.22
N SER A 122 -23.54 33.86 -3.46
CA SER A 122 -22.70 34.19 -4.61
C SER A 122 -22.34 35.67 -4.57
N ARG A 123 -21.05 35.97 -4.61
CA ARG A 123 -20.55 37.35 -4.65
C ARG A 123 -20.89 38.09 -5.93
N PHE A 124 -21.26 37.37 -6.98
CA PHE A 124 -21.52 37.95 -8.30
C PHE A 124 -22.98 38.35 -8.51
N CYS A 125 -23.93 37.59 -7.97
CA CYS A 125 -25.35 37.83 -8.22
C CYS A 125 -26.23 37.79 -6.96
N GLY A 126 -25.65 37.56 -5.78
CA GLY A 126 -26.41 37.42 -4.52
C GLY A 126 -27.21 36.12 -4.41
N ALA A 127 -27.15 35.22 -5.40
CA ALA A 127 -27.86 33.96 -5.33
C ALA A 127 -27.24 33.03 -4.29
N LEU A 128 -28.09 32.27 -3.58
CA LEU A 128 -27.63 31.18 -2.73
C LEU A 128 -27.07 30.04 -3.61
N LYS A 129 -25.96 29.45 -3.18
CA LYS A 129 -25.21 28.40 -3.86
C LYS A 129 -24.75 27.31 -2.90
N TRP A 130 -24.40 26.14 -3.43
CA TRP A 130 -23.86 25.05 -2.63
C TRP A 130 -22.41 25.29 -2.22
N LYS A 131 -22.00 24.65 -1.12
CA LYS A 131 -20.66 24.79 -0.57
C LYS A 131 -19.57 24.36 -1.56
N GLU A 132 -19.83 23.30 -2.32
CA GLU A 132 -18.92 22.63 -3.26
C GLU A 132 -19.38 22.76 -4.72
N GLU A 133 -20.20 23.77 -5.02
CA GLU A 133 -20.62 24.04 -6.39
C GLU A 133 -19.41 24.41 -7.28
N SER A 134 -19.32 23.77 -8.44
CA SER A 134 -18.29 24.03 -9.44
C SER A 134 -18.29 25.51 -9.85
N ALA A 135 -17.11 26.13 -9.92
CA ALA A 135 -16.97 27.49 -10.41
C ALA A 135 -17.57 27.60 -11.82
N GLY A 136 -18.38 28.62 -12.07
CA GLY A 136 -19.06 28.82 -13.36
C GLY A 136 -20.52 28.39 -13.41
N MET A 137 -21.01 27.58 -12.46
CA MET A 137 -22.40 27.07 -12.47
C MET A 137 -23.43 28.15 -12.13
N CYS A 138 -23.23 28.88 -11.04
CA CYS A 138 -24.11 29.99 -10.64
C CYS A 138 -23.93 31.25 -11.51
N CYS A 139 -22.70 31.57 -11.91
CA CYS A 139 -22.39 32.66 -12.83
C CYS A 139 -21.24 32.23 -13.72
N SER A 140 -21.39 32.37 -15.04
CA SER A 140 -20.43 31.99 -16.08
C SER A 140 -19.09 32.72 -15.94
N GLY A 141 -18.25 32.31 -14.98
CA GLY A 141 -16.89 32.85 -14.82
C GLY A 141 -16.79 34.31 -14.33
N GLY A 142 -17.89 34.96 -13.94
CA GLY A 142 -17.86 36.28 -13.30
C GLY A 142 -18.12 37.48 -14.22
N GLU A 143 -18.63 37.31 -15.44
CA GLU A 143 -19.17 38.44 -16.19
C GLU A 143 -20.60 38.74 -15.74
N GLN A 144 -20.78 39.88 -15.06
CA GLN A 144 -22.12 40.47 -14.93
C GLN A 144 -22.56 41.00 -16.29
N PRO A 145 -23.80 40.77 -16.74
CA PRO A 145 -24.36 41.58 -17.79
C PRO A 145 -24.45 43.01 -17.25
N PHE A 146 -23.71 43.90 -17.90
CA PHE A 146 -23.79 45.34 -17.70
C PHE A 146 -25.26 45.76 -17.89
N LEU A 147 -25.94 46.13 -16.80
CA LEU A 147 -27.25 46.79 -16.86
C LEU A 147 -27.02 48.17 -17.50
N GLN A 148 -27.63 48.39 -18.66
CA GLN A 148 -27.84 49.71 -19.26
C GLN A 148 -29.34 49.97 -19.36
#